data_AF-A0A964AQ24-F1
#
_entry.id   AF-A0A964AQ24-F1
#
_cell.length_a   1.000
_cell.length_b   1.000
_cell.length_c   1.000
_cell.angle_alpha   90.00
_cell.angle_beta   90.00
_cell.angle_gamma   90.00
#
_symmetry.space_group_name_H-M   'P 1'
#
loop_
_entity.id
_entity.type
_entity.pdbx_description
1 polymer ?
#
loop_
_entity_poly.entity_id
_entity_poly.type
_entity_poly.pdbx_seq_one_letter_code
_entity_poly.pdbx_strand_id
1 'polypeptide(L)'
;MKPESRIGLFLWNVKLRLQFTGWLQFLPPMVLALLLLLLAAPLWALGLPVLPQALGAVAGLLLLNAVFELTTLKLGLRPPEPIPPPIGDDVDDFDLMRGRRSCRSFQRRELTPAHKAELLELARAVTAPSALLGEAPIRLEYIAAPLTVWPVLNAHEFLVAIAPVAYDRMAVVDVGRSLQNVVLRATRMGVATCWIGPGADQSSVAAHLGERFDPARDHIVCVCALGYRSRLLPLTIRLMVRTQNKRLPLERLFFAEPTLKEPLDVEAAPFAQFGRCYEACQWSPSSYNAQPTRCAAVLEPTDGAARLARFDFFATTGSRWYAPVALGIWCADWETGCAALGIPGRFAVVESGHEVDGARYDVSWVLDEPVALQAAG
;
A
#
# COMPACT_ATOMS: atom_id res chain seq x y z
N MET A 1 18.54 -1.63 -8.59
CA MET A 1 19.67 -2.53 -8.80
C MET A 1 20.88 -2.02 -8.04
N LYS A 2 21.68 -2.93 -7.47
CA LYS A 2 22.93 -2.59 -6.79
C LYS A 2 23.97 -2.23 -7.87
N PRO A 3 24.66 -1.08 -7.77
CA PRO A 3 25.65 -0.69 -8.78
C PRO A 3 26.91 -1.55 -8.72
N GLU A 4 27.51 -1.79 -9.89
CA GLU A 4 28.70 -2.65 -10.06
C GLU A 4 30.03 -1.92 -9.84
N SER A 5 30.06 -0.59 -10.02
CA SER A 5 31.28 0.20 -9.81
C SER A 5 31.56 0.41 -8.32
N ARG A 6 32.84 0.49 -7.92
CA ARG A 6 33.24 0.75 -6.52
C ARG A 6 32.65 2.04 -5.95
N ILE A 7 32.68 3.13 -6.74
CA ILE A 7 32.10 4.42 -6.35
C ILE A 7 30.58 4.30 -6.23
N GLY A 8 29.93 3.64 -7.20
CA GLY A 8 28.49 3.39 -7.15
C GLY A 8 28.10 2.61 -5.91
N LEU A 9 28.85 1.55 -5.57
CA LEU A 9 28.61 0.72 -4.40
C LEU A 9 28.75 1.52 -3.10
N PHE A 10 29.77 2.37 -3.01
CA PHE A 10 29.93 3.28 -1.88
C PHE A 10 28.73 4.22 -1.72
N LEU A 11 28.33 4.91 -2.79
CA LEU A 11 27.17 5.81 -2.77
C LEU A 11 25.87 5.07 -2.44
N TRP A 12 25.70 3.84 -2.93
CA TRP A 12 24.57 2.98 -2.60
C TRP A 12 24.52 2.64 -1.11
N ASN A 13 25.65 2.27 -0.51
CA ASN A 13 25.74 1.98 0.92
C ASN A 13 25.46 3.23 1.77
N VAL A 14 25.98 4.40 1.36
CA VAL A 14 25.67 5.68 2.01
C VAL A 14 24.18 5.98 1.95
N LYS A 15 23.56 5.82 0.77
CA LYS A 15 22.10 5.98 0.60
C LYS A 15 21.34 5.04 1.53
N LEU A 16 21.66 3.75 1.57
CA LEU A 16 20.97 2.78 2.43
C LEU A 16 21.13 3.12 3.91
N ARG A 17 22.34 3.52 4.33
CA ARG A 17 22.57 3.98 5.70
C ARG A 17 21.71 5.20 6.03
N LEU A 18 21.65 6.19 5.16
CA LEU A 18 20.81 7.38 5.33
C LEU A 18 19.32 7.04 5.33
N GLN A 19 18.91 6.07 4.52
CA GLN A 19 17.52 5.58 4.44
C GLN A 19 17.10 4.97 5.77
N PHE A 20 17.87 4.01 6.29
CA PHE A 20 17.54 3.27 7.51
C PHE A 20 17.83 4.04 8.80
N THR A 21 18.69 5.05 8.76
CA THR A 21 18.83 6.01 9.87
C THR A 21 17.77 7.13 9.83
N GLY A 22 16.88 7.13 8.82
CA GLY A 22 15.81 8.12 8.65
C GLY A 22 16.31 9.53 8.32
N TRP A 23 17.55 9.69 7.85
CA TRP A 23 18.11 10.97 7.42
C TRP A 23 17.83 11.30 5.95
N LEU A 24 17.59 10.28 5.13
CA LEU A 24 17.46 10.44 3.68
C LEU A 24 16.35 11.42 3.29
N GLN A 25 15.23 11.49 4.03
CA GLN A 25 14.15 12.43 3.72
C GLN A 25 14.50 13.91 3.96
N PHE A 26 15.52 14.23 4.76
CA PHE A 26 15.86 15.63 5.05
C PHE A 26 16.95 16.19 4.12
N LEU A 27 17.69 15.32 3.42
CA LEU A 27 18.82 15.71 2.60
C LEU A 27 18.46 16.45 1.30
N PRO A 28 17.47 16.02 0.49
CA PRO A 28 17.21 16.66 -0.80
C PRO A 28 16.96 18.17 -0.74
N PRO A 29 16.16 18.73 0.20
CA PRO A 29 15.96 20.17 0.33
C PRO A 29 17.25 20.90 0.72
N MET A 30 18.07 20.30 1.60
CA MET A 30 19.36 20.89 2.02
C MET A 30 20.38 20.90 0.89
N VAL A 31 20.45 19.82 0.11
CA VAL A 31 21.32 19.74 -1.08
C VAL A 31 20.88 20.76 -2.13
N LEU A 32 19.57 20.89 -2.38
CA LEU A 32 19.05 21.89 -3.30
C LEU A 32 19.39 23.31 -2.82
N ALA A 33 19.23 23.61 -1.52
CA ALA A 33 19.61 24.89 -0.96
C ALA A 33 21.10 25.20 -1.19
N LEU A 34 21.99 24.23 -0.96
CA LEU A 34 23.42 24.40 -1.21
C LEU A 34 23.73 24.68 -2.69
N LEU A 35 23.10 23.96 -3.61
CA LEU A 35 23.28 24.17 -5.05
C LEU A 35 22.81 25.57 -5.48
N LEU A 36 21.69 26.05 -4.96
CA LEU A 36 21.19 27.40 -5.22
C LEU A 36 22.16 28.48 -4.72
N LEU A 37 22.76 28.28 -3.53
CA LEU A 37 23.78 29.19 -2.98
C LEU A 37 25.07 29.19 -3.82
N LEU A 38 25.53 28.00 -4.23
CA LEU A 38 26.70 27.86 -5.10
C LEU A 38 26.49 28.51 -6.47
N LEU A 39 25.27 28.47 -7.00
CA LEU A 39 24.90 29.17 -8.24
C LEU A 39 24.77 30.69 -8.05
N ALA A 40 24.29 31.13 -6.88
CA ALA A 40 24.13 32.55 -6.57
C ALA A 40 25.47 33.29 -6.44
N ALA A 41 26.51 32.63 -5.91
CA ALA A 41 27.82 33.24 -5.68
C ALA A 41 28.50 33.84 -6.94
N PRO A 42 28.65 33.12 -8.08
CA PRO A 42 29.25 33.70 -9.29
C PRO A 42 28.34 34.75 -9.93
N LEU A 43 27.01 34.63 -9.84
CA LEU A 43 26.07 35.62 -10.36
C LEU A 43 26.18 36.97 -9.63
N TRP A 44 26.44 36.93 -8.32
CA TRP A 44 26.81 38.11 -7.56
C TRP A 44 28.11 38.75 -8.06
N ALA A 45 29.13 37.94 -8.34
CA ALA A 45 30.41 38.41 -8.86
C ALA A 45 30.29 39.03 -10.27
N LEU A 46 29.30 38.60 -11.06
CA LEU A 46 28.99 39.14 -12.39
C LEU A 46 28.13 40.41 -12.37
N GLY A 47 27.77 40.94 -11.20
CA GLY A 47 27.00 42.18 -11.09
C GLY A 47 25.54 42.04 -11.51
N LEU A 48 24.96 40.84 -11.46
CA LEU A 48 23.54 40.57 -11.74
C LEU A 48 22.80 40.41 -10.40
N PRO A 49 22.34 41.46 -9.69
CA PRO A 49 21.93 41.34 -8.29
C PRO A 49 20.58 40.64 -8.07
N VAL A 50 19.64 40.72 -9.01
CA VAL A 50 18.25 40.26 -8.82
C VAL A 50 18.16 38.72 -8.72
N LEU A 51 18.78 38.01 -9.67
CA LEU A 51 18.74 36.56 -9.73
C LEU A 51 19.38 35.85 -8.50
N PRO A 52 20.60 36.19 -8.06
CA PRO A 52 21.22 35.56 -6.90
C PRO A 52 20.53 35.92 -5.58
N GLN A 53 19.87 37.10 -5.47
CA GLN A 53 18.99 37.40 -4.35
C GLN A 53 17.80 36.44 -4.30
N ALA A 54 17.14 36.21 -5.44
CA ALA A 54 16.03 35.26 -5.51
C ALA A 54 16.48 33.82 -5.18
N LEU A 55 17.60 33.36 -5.75
CA LEU A 55 18.17 32.05 -5.44
C LEU A 55 18.54 31.91 -3.96
N GLY A 56 19.16 32.94 -3.39
CA GLY A 56 19.51 32.99 -1.97
C GLY A 56 18.29 32.98 -1.05
N ALA A 57 17.22 33.71 -1.41
CA ALA A 57 15.97 33.71 -0.66
C ALA A 57 15.33 32.31 -0.65
N VAL A 58 15.25 31.64 -1.80
CA VAL A 58 14.73 30.26 -1.88
C VAL A 58 15.59 29.29 -1.06
N ALA A 59 16.92 29.40 -1.16
CA ALA A 59 17.83 28.58 -0.37
C ALA A 59 17.64 28.81 1.14
N GLY A 60 17.50 30.07 1.58
CA GLY A 60 17.24 30.43 2.96
C GLY A 60 15.93 29.81 3.49
N LEU A 61 14.86 29.84 2.70
CA LEU A 61 13.59 29.19 3.05
C LEU A 61 13.73 27.66 3.16
N LEU A 62 14.46 27.02 2.25
CA LEU A 62 14.72 25.59 2.30
C LEU A 62 15.51 25.19 3.55
N LEU A 63 16.53 25.97 3.93
CA LEU A 63 17.32 25.75 5.14
C LEU A 63 16.49 25.97 6.41
N LEU A 64 15.69 27.04 6.45
CA LEU A 64 14.78 27.30 7.56
C LEU A 64 13.78 26.15 7.75
N ASN A 65 13.19 25.66 6.65
CA ASN A 65 12.31 24.49 6.69
C ASN A 65 13.06 23.23 7.14
N ALA A 66 14.30 23.01 6.70
CA ALA A 66 15.10 21.88 7.15
C ALA A 66 15.38 21.92 8.66
N VAL A 67 15.72 23.09 9.20
CA VAL A 67 15.89 23.29 10.66
C VAL A 67 14.59 22.98 11.40
N PHE A 68 13.45 23.49 10.91
CA PHE A 68 12.14 23.19 11.48
C PHE A 68 11.82 21.69 11.46
N GLU A 69 12.04 21.02 10.33
CA GLU A 69 11.78 19.58 10.18
C GLU A 69 12.69 18.74 11.08
N LEU A 70 13.99 19.05 11.15
CA LEU A 70 14.91 18.34 12.05
C LEU A 70 14.50 18.54 13.52
N THR A 71 14.17 19.76 13.91
CA THR A 71 13.74 20.08 15.28
C THR A 71 12.45 19.33 15.65
N THR A 72 11.44 19.39 14.79
CA THR A 72 10.10 18.86 15.12
C THR A 72 9.95 17.37 14.86
N LEU A 73 10.54 16.83 13.78
CA LEU A 73 10.36 15.44 13.34
C LEU A 73 11.51 14.52 13.76
N LYS A 74 12.77 15.02 13.74
CA LYS A 74 13.94 14.20 14.07
C LYS A 74 14.30 14.25 15.55
N LEU A 75 14.32 15.45 16.13
CA LEU A 75 14.54 15.65 17.57
C LEU A 75 13.24 15.51 18.38
N GLY A 76 12.08 15.60 17.70
CA GLY A 76 10.78 15.34 18.30
C GLY A 76 10.28 16.48 19.21
N LEU A 77 10.81 17.69 19.05
CA LEU A 77 10.39 18.89 19.77
C LEU A 77 9.13 19.47 19.10
N ARG A 78 7.96 18.98 19.51
CA ARG A 78 6.66 19.40 18.95
C ARG A 78 5.54 19.31 19.99
N PRO A 79 4.50 20.15 19.89
CA PRO A 79 3.32 20.03 20.75
C PRO A 79 2.59 18.70 20.51
N PRO A 80 1.85 18.19 21.52
CA PRO A 80 1.01 17.02 21.34
C PRO A 80 -0.11 17.32 20.33
N GLU A 81 -0.45 16.31 19.53
CA GLU A 81 -1.54 16.36 18.57
C GLU A 81 -2.76 15.61 19.11
N PRO A 82 -3.99 16.08 18.82
CA PRO A 82 -5.19 15.35 19.21
C PRO A 82 -5.26 14.01 18.46
N ILE A 83 -5.88 13.03 19.10
CA ILE A 83 -6.24 11.77 18.44
C ILE A 83 -7.29 12.10 17.37
N PRO A 84 -7.08 11.71 16.09
CA PRO A 84 -8.12 11.82 15.08
C PRO A 84 -9.39 11.09 15.55
N PRO A 85 -10.57 11.70 15.41
CA PRO A 85 -11.81 11.00 15.73
C PRO A 85 -12.00 9.80 14.80
N PRO A 86 -12.79 8.80 15.20
CA PRO A 86 -13.26 7.78 14.28
C PRO A 86 -14.02 8.43 13.12
N ILE A 87 -13.99 7.79 11.95
CA ILE A 87 -14.82 8.16 10.81
C ILE A 87 -16.25 7.73 11.17
N GLY A 88 -17.20 8.66 11.01
CA GLY A 88 -18.60 8.41 11.35
C GLY A 88 -19.23 7.33 10.50
N ASP A 89 -20.28 6.70 11.03
CA ASP A 89 -21.03 5.64 10.33
C ASP A 89 -21.84 6.16 9.14
N ASP A 90 -21.92 7.49 8.97
CA ASP A 90 -22.47 8.16 7.79
C ASP A 90 -21.57 8.03 6.55
N VAL A 91 -20.31 7.64 6.72
CA VAL A 91 -19.39 7.38 5.61
C VAL A 91 -19.52 5.92 5.18
N ASP A 92 -19.93 5.72 3.92
CA ASP A 92 -20.05 4.39 3.34
C ASP A 92 -18.68 3.69 3.15
N ASP A 93 -18.70 2.38 2.89
CA ASP A 93 -17.48 1.59 2.73
C ASP A 93 -16.63 2.02 1.53
N PHE A 94 -17.25 2.51 0.46
CA PHE A 94 -16.52 2.98 -0.71
C PHE A 94 -15.78 4.28 -0.42
N ASP A 95 -16.40 5.23 0.28
CA ASP A 95 -15.78 6.48 0.73
C ASP A 95 -14.70 6.20 1.78
N LEU A 96 -14.89 5.20 2.63
CA LEU A 96 -13.86 4.72 3.55
C LEU A 96 -12.62 4.20 2.81
N MET A 97 -12.81 3.26 1.87
CA MET A 97 -11.74 2.70 1.03
C MET A 97 -11.05 3.81 0.22
N ARG A 98 -11.84 4.72 -0.34
CA ARG A 98 -11.37 5.87 -1.13
C ARG A 98 -10.64 6.90 -0.27
N GLY A 99 -11.00 7.05 1.00
CA GLY A 99 -10.42 7.97 1.96
C GLY A 99 -9.11 7.46 2.58
N ARG A 100 -8.91 6.13 2.61
CA ARG A 100 -7.69 5.51 3.13
C ARG A 100 -6.44 6.03 2.38
N ARG A 101 -5.40 6.41 3.14
CA ARG A 101 -4.12 6.92 2.61
C ARG A 101 -2.95 6.36 3.39
N SER A 102 -1.85 6.08 2.69
CA SER A 102 -0.64 5.53 3.33
C SER A 102 0.04 6.64 4.15
N CYS A 103 0.05 6.47 5.46
CA CYS A 103 0.57 7.46 6.39
C CYS A 103 2.10 7.35 6.49
N ARG A 104 2.81 8.46 6.29
CA ARG A 104 4.29 8.46 6.35
C ARG A 104 4.83 9.22 7.54
N SER A 105 3.98 9.78 8.38
CA SER A 105 4.38 10.48 9.60
C SER A 105 3.32 10.27 10.67
N PHE A 106 3.75 9.68 11.78
CA PHE A 106 2.89 9.31 12.89
C PHE A 106 3.12 10.25 14.08
N GLN A 107 2.10 10.37 14.93
CA GLN A 107 2.24 10.93 16.27
C GLN A 107 3.14 9.99 17.10
N ARG A 108 3.85 10.52 18.10
CA ARG A 108 4.75 9.72 18.97
C ARG A 108 4.01 8.94 20.06
N ARG A 109 2.71 9.14 20.18
CA ARG A 109 1.88 8.47 21.18
C ARG A 109 1.50 7.08 20.71
N GLU A 110 1.34 6.18 21.67
CA GLU A 110 0.81 4.84 21.43
C GLU A 110 -0.69 4.88 21.11
N LEU A 111 -1.17 3.85 20.44
CA LEU A 111 -2.58 3.53 20.28
C LEU A 111 -3.25 3.42 21.65
N THR A 112 -4.51 3.84 21.73
CA THR A 112 -5.31 3.55 22.92
C THR A 112 -5.46 2.04 23.11
N PRO A 113 -5.60 1.56 24.36
CA PRO A 113 -5.82 0.12 24.62
C PRO A 113 -7.02 -0.45 23.84
N ALA A 114 -8.09 0.33 23.70
CA ALA A 114 -9.26 -0.04 22.91
C ALA A 114 -8.90 -0.23 21.42
N HIS A 115 -8.22 0.74 20.80
CA HIS A 115 -7.83 0.62 19.40
C HIS A 115 -6.91 -0.57 19.16
N LYS A 116 -5.96 -0.78 20.06
CA LYS A 116 -5.04 -1.92 19.99
C LYS A 116 -5.79 -3.25 20.12
N ALA A 117 -6.64 -3.40 21.13
CA ALA A 117 -7.38 -4.64 21.36
C ALA A 117 -8.21 -5.05 20.15
N GLU A 118 -8.94 -4.09 19.59
CA GLU A 118 -9.82 -4.30 18.44
C GLU A 118 -9.05 -4.70 17.18
N LEU A 119 -7.93 -4.02 16.87
CA LEU A 119 -7.11 -4.39 15.72
C LEU A 119 -6.45 -5.76 15.88
N LEU A 120 -6.03 -6.13 17.09
CA LEU A 120 -5.43 -7.45 17.36
C LEU A 120 -6.47 -8.56 17.36
N GLU A 121 -7.70 -8.30 17.81
CA GLU A 121 -8.81 -9.24 17.70
C GLU A 121 -9.17 -9.49 16.24
N LEU A 122 -9.35 -8.42 15.46
CA LEU A 122 -9.61 -8.56 14.03
C LEU A 122 -8.46 -9.28 13.33
N ALA A 123 -7.20 -8.93 13.62
CA ALA A 123 -6.04 -9.59 13.04
C ALA A 123 -6.04 -11.10 13.29
N ARG A 124 -6.44 -11.57 14.49
CA ARG A 124 -6.61 -13.00 14.78
C ARG A 124 -7.77 -13.61 13.99
N ALA A 125 -8.91 -12.92 13.91
CA ALA A 125 -10.09 -13.41 13.20
C ALA A 125 -9.82 -13.60 11.70
N VAL A 126 -9.20 -12.61 11.05
CA VAL A 126 -8.93 -12.66 9.60
C VAL A 126 -7.77 -13.58 9.22
N THR A 127 -6.96 -14.03 10.19
CA THR A 127 -5.89 -15.00 9.96
C THR A 127 -6.26 -16.42 10.43
N ALA A 128 -7.48 -16.62 10.92
CA ALA A 128 -7.96 -17.95 11.28
C ALA A 128 -8.06 -18.83 10.02
N PRO A 129 -7.75 -20.14 10.08
CA PRO A 129 -7.77 -21.02 8.90
C PRO A 129 -9.08 -20.98 8.11
N SER A 130 -10.23 -20.84 8.79
CA SER A 130 -11.55 -20.74 8.15
C SER A 130 -11.78 -19.43 7.38
N ALA A 131 -10.95 -18.41 7.60
CA ALA A 131 -11.03 -17.13 6.92
C ALA A 131 -10.07 -17.03 5.72
N LEU A 132 -9.13 -17.97 5.57
CA LEU A 132 -8.13 -17.97 4.51
C LEU A 132 -8.67 -18.61 3.22
N LEU A 133 -8.12 -18.20 2.09
CA LEU A 133 -8.38 -18.80 0.78
C LEU A 133 -7.51 -20.05 0.57
N GLY A 134 -6.28 -20.03 1.08
CA GLY A 134 -5.34 -21.15 1.03
C GLY A 134 -5.24 -21.94 2.33
N GLU A 135 -4.61 -23.10 2.25
CA GLU A 135 -4.40 -23.99 3.41
C GLU A 135 -3.19 -23.59 4.26
N ALA A 136 -2.22 -22.90 3.66
CA ALA A 136 -0.98 -22.52 4.32
C ALA A 136 -1.21 -21.42 5.37
N PRO A 137 -0.75 -21.60 6.62
CA PRO A 137 -1.05 -20.67 7.71
C PRO A 137 -0.29 -19.36 7.54
N ILE A 138 -0.96 -18.25 7.86
CA ILE A 138 -0.35 -16.92 7.94
C ILE A 138 -0.51 -16.34 9.34
N ARG A 139 0.33 -15.36 9.70
CA ARG A 139 0.25 -14.66 10.99
C ARG A 139 0.41 -13.15 10.81
N LEU A 140 -0.29 -12.40 11.66
CA LEU A 140 -0.08 -10.96 11.84
C LEU A 140 0.44 -10.71 13.25
N GLU A 141 1.77 -10.64 13.38
CA GLU A 141 2.43 -10.45 14.67
C GLU A 141 2.58 -8.97 15.01
N TYR A 142 2.17 -8.60 16.22
CA TYR A 142 2.29 -7.22 16.67
C TYR A 142 3.66 -6.93 17.30
N ILE A 143 4.20 -5.75 17.00
CA ILE A 143 5.41 -5.21 17.61
C ILE A 143 5.15 -3.77 18.06
N ALA A 144 5.47 -3.48 19.31
CA ALA A 144 5.52 -2.12 19.87
C ALA A 144 6.99 -1.71 20.10
N ALA A 145 7.68 -1.33 19.02
CA ALA A 145 9.06 -0.89 19.04
C ALA A 145 9.37 -0.03 17.80
N PRO A 146 10.33 0.90 17.86
CA PRO A 146 10.76 1.69 16.70
C PRO A 146 11.54 0.82 15.69
N LEU A 147 10.81 0.12 14.81
CA LEU A 147 11.43 -0.67 13.75
C LEU A 147 12.21 0.21 12.75
N THR A 148 13.27 -0.35 12.20
CA THR A 148 14.05 0.30 11.15
C THR A 148 13.32 0.22 9.81
N VAL A 149 12.54 1.26 9.50
CA VAL A 149 11.70 1.33 8.31
C VAL A 149 11.83 2.66 7.56
N TRP A 150 11.54 2.64 6.25
CA TRP A 150 11.46 3.83 5.40
C TRP A 150 10.26 3.72 4.44
N PRO A 151 9.55 4.80 4.08
CA PRO A 151 9.75 6.22 4.42
C PRO A 151 8.92 6.70 5.62
N VAL A 152 8.56 5.79 6.54
CA VAL A 152 7.71 6.13 7.68
C VAL A 152 8.52 6.81 8.80
N LEU A 153 7.99 7.90 9.35
CA LEU A 153 8.52 8.60 10.51
C LEU A 153 7.68 8.35 11.76
N ASN A 154 8.34 8.17 12.91
CA ASN A 154 7.74 8.12 14.25
C ASN A 154 6.67 7.03 14.45
N ALA A 155 6.66 5.99 13.61
CA ALA A 155 5.86 4.81 13.90
C ALA A 155 6.57 3.96 14.96
N HIS A 156 5.81 3.52 15.95
CA HIS A 156 6.28 2.68 17.05
C HIS A 156 5.47 1.40 17.20
N GLU A 157 4.42 1.23 16.40
CA GLU A 157 3.54 0.08 16.46
C GLU A 157 3.35 -0.49 15.05
N PHE A 158 3.44 -1.81 14.94
CA PHE A 158 3.48 -2.50 13.67
C PHE A 158 2.75 -3.83 13.73
N LEU A 159 2.12 -4.22 12.63
CA LEU A 159 1.76 -5.60 12.34
C LEU A 159 2.75 -6.15 11.31
N VAL A 160 3.34 -7.29 11.63
CA VAL A 160 4.27 -8.01 10.75
C VAL A 160 3.53 -9.19 10.15
N ALA A 161 3.40 -9.19 8.83
CA ALA A 161 2.79 -10.30 8.11
C ALA A 161 3.82 -11.39 7.84
N ILE A 162 3.54 -12.58 8.35
CA ILE A 162 4.40 -13.75 8.27
C ILE A 162 3.67 -14.85 7.51
N ALA A 163 4.37 -15.50 6.60
CA ALA A 163 3.94 -16.70 5.89
C ALA A 163 5.02 -17.79 6.04
N PRO A 164 4.76 -19.04 5.63
CA PRO A 164 5.77 -20.09 5.68
C PRO A 164 6.97 -19.78 4.79
N VAL A 165 8.16 -20.25 5.17
CA VAL A 165 9.39 -20.10 4.37
C VAL A 165 9.30 -20.87 3.05
N ALA A 166 8.66 -22.04 3.09
CA ALA A 166 8.24 -22.77 1.90
C ALA A 166 7.20 -21.91 1.18
N TYR A 167 7.49 -21.56 -0.06
CA TYR A 167 6.64 -20.65 -0.79
C TYR A 167 5.27 -21.24 -1.03
N ASP A 168 4.25 -20.60 -0.49
CA ASP A 168 2.88 -20.79 -0.91
C ASP A 168 2.35 -19.46 -1.45
N ARG A 169 1.87 -19.46 -2.69
CA ARG A 169 1.42 -18.23 -3.34
C ARG A 169 0.08 -17.74 -2.77
N MET A 170 -0.83 -18.65 -2.42
CA MET A 170 -2.12 -18.28 -1.87
C MET A 170 -1.95 -17.72 -0.46
N ALA A 171 -1.00 -18.23 0.34
CA ALA A 171 -0.63 -17.60 1.62
C ALA A 171 -0.23 -16.13 1.46
N VAL A 172 0.43 -15.75 0.36
CA VAL A 172 0.80 -14.36 0.10
C VAL A 172 -0.40 -13.51 -0.31
N VAL A 173 -1.33 -14.08 -1.08
CA VAL A 173 -2.63 -13.45 -1.38
C VAL A 173 -3.42 -13.25 -0.09
N ASP A 174 -3.49 -14.27 0.77
CA ASP A 174 -4.14 -14.21 2.07
C ASP A 174 -3.51 -13.18 2.99
N VAL A 175 -2.18 -13.01 2.98
CA VAL A 175 -1.52 -11.91 3.70
C VAL A 175 -2.06 -10.55 3.23
N GLY A 176 -2.17 -10.35 1.92
CA GLY A 176 -2.71 -9.11 1.33
C GLY A 176 -4.14 -8.85 1.79
N ARG A 177 -5.01 -9.87 1.64
CA ARG A 177 -6.44 -9.80 1.95
C ARG A 177 -6.69 -9.58 3.45
N SER A 178 -6.05 -10.38 4.29
CA SER A 178 -6.21 -10.36 5.75
C SER A 178 -5.76 -9.03 6.34
N LEU A 179 -4.57 -8.56 5.97
CA LEU A 179 -4.04 -7.31 6.50
C LEU A 179 -4.79 -6.09 5.94
N GLN A 180 -5.34 -6.17 4.72
CA GLN A 180 -6.18 -5.09 4.19
C GLN A 180 -7.48 -4.92 4.98
N ASN A 181 -8.13 -6.00 5.40
CA ASN A 181 -9.29 -5.92 6.32
C ASN A 181 -8.95 -5.17 7.61
N VAL A 182 -7.78 -5.45 8.20
CA VAL A 182 -7.29 -4.71 9.38
C VAL A 182 -7.02 -3.24 9.05
N VAL A 183 -6.50 -2.93 7.85
CA VAL A 183 -6.26 -1.56 7.39
C VAL A 183 -7.55 -0.77 7.20
N LEU A 184 -8.60 -1.37 6.67
CA LEU A 184 -9.91 -0.73 6.51
C LEU A 184 -10.53 -0.45 7.87
N ARG A 185 -10.47 -1.42 8.80
CA ARG A 185 -10.96 -1.20 10.17
C ARG A 185 -10.18 -0.11 10.90
N ALA A 186 -8.85 -0.14 10.82
CA ALA A 186 -8.00 0.91 11.37
C ALA A 186 -8.38 2.29 10.83
N THR A 187 -8.63 2.39 9.51
CA THR A 187 -9.05 3.64 8.87
C THR A 187 -10.36 4.14 9.47
N ARG A 188 -11.36 3.27 9.65
CA ARG A 188 -12.66 3.62 10.27
C ARG A 188 -12.48 4.14 11.70
N MET A 189 -11.53 3.60 12.46
CA MET A 189 -11.21 4.03 13.83
C MET A 189 -10.38 5.32 13.91
N GLY A 190 -10.02 5.94 12.78
CA GLY A 190 -9.11 7.09 12.75
C GLY A 190 -7.63 6.72 12.99
N VAL A 191 -7.31 5.43 12.98
CA VAL A 191 -5.94 4.90 13.04
C VAL A 191 -5.35 4.90 11.64
N ALA A 192 -4.23 5.59 11.49
CA ALA A 192 -3.53 5.66 10.22
C ALA A 192 -2.67 4.40 10.03
N THR A 193 -2.52 3.98 8.78
CA THR A 193 -1.76 2.78 8.43
C THR A 193 -0.78 3.02 7.30
N CYS A 194 0.22 2.16 7.21
CA CYS A 194 1.15 2.20 6.10
C CYS A 194 1.82 0.85 5.83
N TRP A 195 1.57 0.29 4.64
CA TRP A 195 2.29 -0.85 4.11
C TRP A 195 3.76 -0.51 3.83
N ILE A 196 4.65 -1.41 4.25
CA ILE A 196 6.11 -1.33 4.11
C ILE A 196 6.62 -2.72 3.73
N GLY A 197 6.98 -2.91 2.46
CA GLY A 197 7.67 -4.11 1.98
C GLY A 197 9.19 -3.86 1.89
N PRO A 198 9.69 -3.38 0.74
CA PRO A 198 11.14 -3.21 0.51
C PRO A 198 11.83 -2.16 1.42
N GLY A 199 11.05 -1.36 2.15
CA GLY A 199 11.54 -0.33 3.05
C GLY A 199 11.74 -0.79 4.50
N ALA A 200 11.43 -2.04 4.84
CA ALA A 200 11.63 -2.60 6.18
C ALA A 200 12.94 -3.38 6.25
N ASP A 201 13.74 -3.14 7.30
CA ASP A 201 14.91 -3.96 7.60
C ASP A 201 14.47 -5.27 8.26
N GLN A 202 14.49 -6.37 7.50
CA GLN A 202 13.99 -7.67 7.97
C GLN A 202 14.74 -8.18 9.21
N SER A 203 16.04 -7.88 9.33
CA SER A 203 16.85 -8.26 10.49
C SER A 203 16.37 -7.57 11.78
N SER A 204 16.10 -6.27 11.72
CA SER A 204 15.50 -5.49 12.81
C SER A 204 14.13 -6.03 13.21
N VAL A 205 13.28 -6.37 12.22
CA VAL A 205 11.96 -6.97 12.47
C VAL A 205 12.10 -8.32 13.19
N ALA A 206 12.92 -9.23 12.66
CA ALA A 206 13.15 -10.55 13.24
C ALA A 206 13.69 -10.47 14.67
N ALA A 207 14.64 -9.55 14.93
CA ALA A 207 15.20 -9.34 16.27
C ALA A 207 14.13 -8.93 17.30
N HIS A 208 13.14 -8.11 16.91
CA HIS A 208 12.05 -7.69 17.80
C HIS A 208 10.93 -8.72 17.92
N LEU A 209 10.79 -9.64 16.97
CA LEU A 209 9.87 -10.77 17.10
C LEU A 209 10.39 -11.78 18.13
N GLY A 210 11.72 -11.97 18.21
CA GLY A 210 12.35 -12.91 19.14
C GLY A 210 11.87 -14.33 18.89
N GLU A 211 11.50 -15.05 19.94
CA GLU A 211 11.02 -16.44 19.88
C GLU A 211 9.73 -16.63 19.07
N ARG A 212 8.99 -15.55 18.76
CA ARG A 212 7.80 -15.61 17.91
C ARG A 212 8.12 -15.77 16.42
N PHE A 213 9.40 -15.70 16.03
CA PHE A 213 9.86 -15.85 14.65
C PHE A 213 10.96 -16.90 14.56
N ASP A 214 10.70 -17.94 13.77
CA ASP A 214 11.66 -18.98 13.44
C ASP A 214 12.11 -18.83 11.98
N PRO A 215 13.33 -18.35 11.68
CA PRO A 215 13.80 -18.15 10.31
C PRO A 215 13.89 -19.45 9.49
N ALA A 216 13.86 -20.62 10.12
CA ALA A 216 13.82 -21.91 9.42
C ALA A 216 12.40 -22.29 8.96
N ARG A 217 11.35 -21.60 9.45
CA ARG A 217 9.95 -21.91 9.17
C ARG A 217 9.16 -20.72 8.65
N ASP A 218 9.57 -19.51 9.00
CA ASP A 218 8.84 -18.27 8.79
C ASP A 218 9.52 -17.37 7.76
N HIS A 219 8.70 -16.63 7.03
CA HIS A 219 9.13 -15.56 6.13
C HIS A 219 8.33 -14.29 6.41
N ILE A 220 9.04 -13.18 6.63
CA ILE A 220 8.42 -11.85 6.76
C ILE A 220 8.06 -11.35 5.35
N VAL A 221 6.76 -11.32 5.05
CA VAL A 221 6.24 -10.87 3.76
C VAL A 221 6.24 -9.35 3.67
N CYS A 222 5.69 -8.68 4.68
CA CYS A 222 5.66 -7.22 4.78
C CYS A 222 5.37 -6.76 6.22
N VAL A 223 5.46 -5.46 6.44
CA VAL A 223 5.13 -4.80 7.70
C VAL A 223 4.09 -3.70 7.44
N CYS A 224 3.11 -3.55 8.33
CA CYS A 224 2.19 -2.42 8.35
C CYS A 224 2.43 -1.57 9.59
N ALA A 225 2.84 -0.32 9.41
CA ALA A 225 2.90 0.64 10.51
C ALA A 225 1.51 1.08 10.91
N LEU A 226 1.26 1.18 12.22
CA LEU A 226 0.03 1.63 12.84
C LEU A 226 0.29 2.84 13.74
N GLY A 227 -0.70 3.71 13.87
CA GLY A 227 -0.67 4.83 14.82
C GLY A 227 -1.51 6.01 14.36
N TYR A 228 -1.48 7.10 15.11
CA TYR A 228 -2.23 8.29 14.71
C TYR A 228 -1.44 9.14 13.72
N ARG A 229 -2.13 9.68 12.71
CA ARG A 229 -1.50 10.55 11.71
C ARG A 229 -0.99 11.84 12.35
N SER A 230 0.25 12.21 12.05
CA SER A 230 0.82 13.52 12.37
C SER A 230 0.55 14.52 11.24
N ARG A 231 0.26 15.77 11.61
CA ARG A 231 0.14 16.92 10.70
C ARG A 231 1.49 17.34 10.13
N LEU A 232 2.58 17.03 10.84
CA LEU A 232 3.94 17.32 10.40
C LEU A 232 4.41 16.21 9.47
N LEU A 233 4.86 16.60 8.27
CA LEU A 233 5.37 15.70 7.23
C LEU A 233 6.53 16.39 6.51
N PRO A 234 7.71 15.73 6.38
CA PRO A 234 8.84 16.32 5.67
C PRO A 234 8.48 16.71 4.24
N LEU A 235 9.07 17.78 3.73
CA LEU A 235 8.82 18.33 2.41
C LEU A 235 9.05 17.28 1.31
N THR A 236 10.12 16.50 1.41
CA THR A 236 10.43 15.44 0.44
C THR A 236 9.36 14.36 0.40
N ILE A 237 8.91 13.89 1.56
CA ILE A 237 7.86 12.89 1.67
C ILE A 237 6.53 13.47 1.19
N ARG A 238 6.25 14.75 1.48
CA ARG A 238 5.06 15.45 0.99
C ARG A 238 5.04 15.50 -0.55
N LEU A 239 6.17 15.79 -1.18
CA LEU A 239 6.30 15.77 -2.64
C LEU A 239 6.19 14.35 -3.21
N MET A 240 6.84 13.36 -2.58
CA MET A 240 6.75 11.95 -2.96
C MET A 240 5.31 11.42 -2.90
N VAL A 241 4.56 11.75 -1.84
CA VAL A 241 3.16 11.31 -1.71
C VAL A 241 2.29 11.92 -2.82
N ARG A 242 2.51 13.19 -3.19
CA ARG A 242 1.77 13.82 -4.29
C ARG A 242 1.98 13.12 -5.63
N THR A 243 3.21 12.69 -5.92
CA THR A 243 3.50 11.98 -7.18
C THR A 243 2.97 10.55 -7.16
N GLN A 244 2.88 9.91 -6.00
CA GLN A 244 2.36 8.54 -5.82
C GLN A 244 0.84 8.43 -5.68
N ASN A 245 0.10 9.53 -5.83
CA ASN A 245 -1.37 9.55 -5.76
C ASN A 245 -2.07 9.35 -7.11
N LYS A 246 -1.32 9.19 -8.22
CA LYS A 246 -1.90 8.90 -9.54
C LYS A 246 -2.31 7.43 -9.62
N ARG A 247 -3.43 7.11 -10.25
CA ARG A 247 -3.86 5.73 -10.50
C ARG A 247 -3.93 5.45 -11.99
N LEU A 248 -3.82 4.18 -12.37
CA LEU A 248 -4.12 3.75 -13.72
C LEU A 248 -5.63 3.90 -13.94
N PRO A 249 -6.07 4.29 -15.15
CA PRO A 249 -7.49 4.32 -15.45
C PRO A 249 -8.07 2.90 -15.50
N LEU A 250 -9.39 2.77 -15.34
CA LEU A 250 -10.06 1.47 -15.23
C LEU A 250 -9.87 0.60 -16.47
N GLU A 251 -9.79 1.19 -17.67
CA GLU A 251 -9.57 0.45 -18.93
C GLU A 251 -8.21 -0.28 -18.98
N ARG A 252 -7.27 0.05 -18.09
CA ARG A 252 -5.99 -0.65 -17.96
C ARG A 252 -5.99 -1.69 -16.86
N LEU A 253 -7.08 -1.82 -16.10
CA LEU A 253 -7.18 -2.61 -14.88
C LEU A 253 -8.21 -3.74 -15.01
N PHE A 254 -9.31 -3.48 -15.73
CA PHE A 254 -10.44 -4.39 -15.91
C PHE A 254 -10.63 -4.73 -17.39
N PHE A 255 -10.84 -6.01 -17.69
CA PHE A 255 -10.93 -6.53 -19.06
C PHE A 255 -12.19 -7.36 -19.28
N ALA A 256 -12.71 -7.32 -20.51
CA ALA A 256 -13.89 -8.06 -20.92
C ALA A 256 -13.65 -9.58 -20.97
N GLU A 257 -12.40 -10.00 -21.16
CA GLU A 257 -12.02 -11.41 -21.30
C GLU A 257 -10.68 -11.71 -20.62
N PRO A 258 -10.45 -12.98 -20.20
CA PRO A 258 -9.22 -13.41 -19.55
C PRO A 258 -7.94 -13.19 -20.36
N THR A 259 -8.03 -12.90 -21.66
CA THR A 259 -6.87 -12.56 -22.50
C THR A 259 -6.22 -11.22 -22.14
N LEU A 260 -6.87 -10.38 -21.33
CA LEU A 260 -6.41 -9.06 -20.89
C LEU A 260 -6.12 -8.07 -22.04
N LYS A 261 -6.85 -8.20 -23.15
CA LYS A 261 -6.68 -7.36 -24.34
C LYS A 261 -7.73 -6.25 -24.42
N GLU A 262 -9.00 -6.63 -24.40
CA GLU A 262 -10.13 -5.72 -24.55
C GLU A 262 -10.57 -5.18 -23.18
N PRO A 263 -10.56 -3.85 -22.96
CA PRO A 263 -11.05 -3.26 -21.72
C PRO A 263 -12.51 -3.63 -21.43
N LEU A 264 -12.84 -3.76 -20.14
CA LEU A 264 -14.21 -3.96 -19.71
C LEU A 264 -14.98 -2.63 -19.79
N ASP A 265 -16.15 -2.64 -20.43
CA ASP A 265 -17.11 -1.54 -20.29
C ASP A 265 -17.84 -1.68 -18.95
N VAL A 266 -17.31 -1.00 -17.93
CA VAL A 266 -17.82 -1.06 -16.56
C VAL A 266 -19.20 -0.43 -16.38
N GLU A 267 -19.66 0.38 -17.35
CA GLU A 267 -20.97 1.06 -17.30
C GLU A 267 -22.05 0.28 -18.06
N ALA A 268 -21.68 -0.74 -18.85
CA ALA A 268 -22.61 -1.60 -19.56
C ALA A 268 -23.15 -2.72 -18.66
N ALA A 269 -24.37 -3.18 -18.91
CA ALA A 269 -24.89 -4.38 -18.27
C ALA A 269 -24.12 -5.64 -18.75
N PRO A 270 -23.86 -6.63 -17.88
CA PRO A 270 -24.19 -6.70 -16.46
C PRO A 270 -23.14 -6.07 -15.54
N PHE A 271 -22.09 -5.45 -16.07
CA PHE A 271 -20.93 -4.96 -15.31
C PHE A 271 -21.24 -3.72 -14.45
N ALA A 272 -22.19 -2.90 -14.88
CA ALA A 272 -22.65 -1.68 -14.17
C ALA A 272 -23.07 -1.94 -12.72
N GLN A 273 -23.60 -3.13 -12.41
CA GLN A 273 -24.07 -3.46 -11.06
C GLN A 273 -22.95 -3.48 -10.01
N PHE A 274 -21.70 -3.74 -10.42
CA PHE A 274 -20.54 -3.74 -9.51
C PHE A 274 -20.05 -2.33 -9.21
N GLY A 275 -20.50 -1.31 -9.96
CA GLY A 275 -20.33 0.11 -9.68
C GLY A 275 -18.98 0.49 -9.07
N ARG A 276 -19.00 0.97 -7.82
CA ARG A 276 -17.81 1.50 -7.13
C ARG A 276 -16.80 0.42 -6.71
N CYS A 277 -17.07 -0.87 -6.88
CA CYS A 277 -16.08 -1.94 -6.65
C CYS A 277 -14.85 -1.76 -7.56
N TYR A 278 -15.05 -1.31 -8.81
CA TYR A 278 -13.95 -1.04 -9.73
C TYR A 278 -13.06 0.11 -9.21
N GLU A 279 -13.68 1.20 -8.73
CA GLU A 279 -12.97 2.32 -8.12
C GLU A 279 -12.24 1.89 -6.84
N ALA A 280 -12.87 1.09 -5.98
CA ALA A 280 -12.26 0.59 -4.75
C ALA A 280 -10.91 -0.11 -5.03
N CYS A 281 -10.90 -1.07 -5.96
CA CYS A 281 -9.69 -1.76 -6.42
C CYS A 281 -8.66 -0.82 -7.08
N GLN A 282 -9.11 0.14 -7.90
CA GLN A 282 -8.24 1.15 -8.50
C GLN A 282 -7.47 1.94 -7.43
N TRP A 283 -8.12 2.30 -6.32
CA TRP A 283 -7.52 3.11 -5.26
C TRP A 283 -6.74 2.32 -4.21
N SER A 284 -6.84 0.98 -4.23
CA SER A 284 -6.11 0.06 -3.35
C SER A 284 -4.62 0.38 -3.28
N PRO A 285 -3.98 0.21 -2.10
CA PRO A 285 -2.54 0.36 -1.97
C PRO A 285 -1.80 -0.76 -2.73
N SER A 286 -0.67 -0.40 -3.34
CA SER A 286 0.29 -1.36 -3.91
C SER A 286 1.72 -0.84 -3.76
N SER A 287 2.70 -1.75 -3.77
CA SER A 287 4.12 -1.40 -3.65
C SER A 287 4.51 -0.39 -4.73
N TYR A 288 5.11 0.73 -4.32
CA TYR A 288 5.46 1.85 -5.20
C TYR A 288 4.31 2.37 -6.08
N ASN A 289 3.06 2.08 -5.73
CA ASN A 289 1.88 2.40 -6.54
C ASN A 289 1.91 1.74 -7.94
N ALA A 290 2.54 0.56 -8.05
CA ALA A 290 2.70 -0.14 -9.32
C ALA A 290 1.40 -0.69 -9.90
N GLN A 291 0.37 -0.91 -9.07
CA GLN A 291 -0.92 -1.52 -9.44
C GLN A 291 -0.73 -2.78 -10.31
N PRO A 292 -0.08 -3.84 -9.79
CA PRO A 292 0.31 -5.01 -10.57
C PRO A 292 -0.82 -6.06 -10.70
N THR A 293 -2.07 -5.68 -10.42
CA THR A 293 -3.24 -6.57 -10.43
C THR A 293 -4.15 -6.22 -11.59
N ARG A 294 -4.73 -7.22 -12.26
CA ARG A 294 -5.78 -7.08 -13.27
C ARG A 294 -6.95 -7.98 -12.93
N CYS A 295 -8.11 -7.62 -13.45
CA CYS A 295 -9.34 -8.39 -13.31
C CYS A 295 -9.96 -8.56 -14.70
N ALA A 296 -10.48 -9.75 -14.99
CA ALA A 296 -11.17 -10.04 -16.24
C ALA A 296 -12.51 -10.72 -15.98
N ALA A 297 -13.54 -10.31 -16.71
CA ALA A 297 -14.82 -11.01 -16.69
C ALA A 297 -14.68 -12.39 -17.36
N VAL A 298 -15.41 -13.37 -16.82
CA VAL A 298 -15.57 -14.69 -17.44
C VAL A 298 -17.04 -14.91 -17.72
N LEU A 299 -17.35 -15.07 -18.99
CA LEU A 299 -18.70 -15.35 -19.48
C LEU A 299 -18.84 -16.84 -19.77
N GLU A 300 -19.90 -17.44 -19.26
CA GLU A 300 -20.27 -18.82 -19.57
C GLU A 300 -21.40 -18.84 -20.60
N PRO A 301 -21.34 -19.73 -21.60
CA PRO A 301 -22.45 -19.93 -22.51
C PRO A 301 -23.64 -20.57 -21.78
N THR A 302 -24.83 -20.07 -22.07
CA THR A 302 -26.13 -20.65 -21.69
C THR A 302 -27.01 -20.76 -22.94
N ASP A 303 -28.06 -21.59 -22.89
CA ASP A 303 -28.98 -21.79 -24.02
C ASP A 303 -29.54 -20.44 -24.54
N GLY A 304 -28.93 -19.93 -25.62
CA GLY A 304 -29.32 -18.69 -26.30
C GLY A 304 -28.69 -17.38 -25.81
N ALA A 305 -27.86 -17.37 -24.75
CA ALA A 305 -27.21 -16.16 -24.22
C ALA A 305 -25.90 -16.46 -23.47
N ALA A 306 -25.11 -15.44 -23.14
CA ALA A 306 -23.99 -15.57 -22.22
C ALA A 306 -24.38 -15.06 -20.81
N ARG A 307 -23.80 -15.66 -19.77
CA ARG A 307 -23.96 -15.21 -18.38
C ARG A 307 -22.60 -14.83 -17.80
N LEU A 308 -22.55 -13.75 -17.02
CA LEU A 308 -21.40 -13.45 -16.19
C LEU A 308 -21.35 -14.48 -15.05
N ALA A 309 -20.30 -15.31 -15.05
CA ALA A 309 -20.12 -16.36 -14.06
C ALA A 309 -19.19 -15.93 -12.93
N ARG A 310 -18.09 -15.24 -13.28
CA ARG A 310 -17.06 -14.83 -12.32
C ARG A 310 -16.18 -13.72 -12.87
N PHE A 311 -15.33 -13.18 -11.99
CA PHE A 311 -14.19 -12.35 -12.35
C PHE A 311 -12.89 -13.04 -11.96
N ASP A 312 -11.97 -13.20 -12.91
CA ASP A 312 -10.65 -13.78 -12.69
C ASP A 312 -9.63 -12.67 -12.38
N PHE A 313 -8.84 -12.85 -11.32
CA PHE A 313 -7.84 -11.89 -10.87
C PHE A 313 -6.42 -12.38 -11.18
N PHE A 314 -5.62 -11.49 -11.75
CA PHE A 314 -4.29 -11.77 -12.28
C PHE A 314 -3.23 -10.86 -11.67
N ALA A 315 -2.05 -11.40 -11.41
CA ALA A 315 -0.85 -10.64 -11.10
C ALA A 315 0.02 -10.48 -12.36
N THR A 316 0.33 -9.24 -12.75
CA THR A 316 0.99 -8.93 -14.05
C THR A 316 2.48 -8.62 -13.95
N THR A 317 3.13 -9.07 -12.88
CA THR A 317 4.58 -8.92 -12.74
C THR A 317 5.17 -10.22 -12.19
N GLY A 318 6.43 -10.52 -12.53
CA GLY A 318 7.16 -11.66 -11.98
C GLY A 318 7.54 -11.53 -10.50
N SER A 319 7.02 -10.53 -9.78
CA SER A 319 7.29 -10.37 -8.36
C SER A 319 6.64 -11.49 -7.55
N ARG A 320 7.46 -12.28 -6.86
CA ARG A 320 7.03 -13.38 -6.00
C ARG A 320 6.17 -12.93 -4.81
N TRP A 321 6.39 -11.72 -4.29
CA TRP A 321 5.72 -11.25 -3.07
C TRP A 321 4.82 -10.04 -3.31
N TYR A 322 5.31 -9.01 -4.00
CA TYR A 322 4.58 -7.74 -4.08
C TYR A 322 3.32 -7.80 -4.93
N ALA A 323 3.30 -8.62 -5.99
CA ALA A 323 2.13 -8.72 -6.84
C ALA A 323 1.01 -9.56 -6.20
N PRO A 324 1.29 -10.73 -5.60
CA PRO A 324 0.25 -11.48 -4.88
C PRO A 324 -0.29 -10.73 -3.66
N VAL A 325 0.55 -10.00 -2.90
CA VAL A 325 0.06 -9.14 -1.81
C VAL A 325 -0.91 -8.08 -2.36
N ALA A 326 -0.55 -7.41 -3.47
CA ALA A 326 -1.42 -6.41 -4.08
C ALA A 326 -2.74 -7.00 -4.61
N LEU A 327 -2.70 -8.25 -5.11
CA LEU A 327 -3.90 -8.97 -5.51
C LEU A 327 -4.78 -9.31 -4.31
N GLY A 328 -4.20 -9.78 -3.20
CA GLY A 328 -4.95 -9.99 -1.95
C GLY A 328 -5.61 -8.73 -1.41
N ILE A 329 -4.93 -7.58 -1.52
CA ILE A 329 -5.52 -6.28 -1.17
C ILE A 329 -6.74 -5.99 -2.05
N TRP A 330 -6.68 -6.28 -3.36
CA TRP A 330 -7.87 -6.17 -4.23
C TRP A 330 -8.99 -7.12 -3.81
N CYS A 331 -8.67 -8.34 -3.38
CA CYS A 331 -9.71 -9.26 -2.89
C CYS A 331 -10.49 -8.67 -1.72
N ALA A 332 -9.80 -8.11 -0.71
CA ALA A 332 -10.47 -7.50 0.44
C ALA A 332 -11.33 -6.28 0.05
N ASP A 333 -10.80 -5.40 -0.82
CA ASP A 333 -11.54 -4.21 -1.26
C ASP A 333 -12.74 -4.59 -2.15
N TRP A 334 -12.60 -5.61 -2.99
CA TRP A 334 -13.68 -6.14 -3.83
C TRP A 334 -14.78 -6.82 -3.01
N GLU A 335 -14.41 -7.66 -2.05
CA GLU A 335 -15.35 -8.29 -1.09
C GLU A 335 -16.14 -7.25 -0.31
N THR A 336 -15.43 -6.24 0.24
CA THR A 336 -16.04 -5.15 0.99
C THR A 336 -17.03 -4.39 0.11
N GLY A 337 -16.66 -4.07 -1.13
CA GLY A 337 -17.54 -3.41 -2.08
C GLY A 337 -18.76 -4.24 -2.46
N CYS A 338 -18.58 -5.53 -2.77
CA CYS A 338 -19.69 -6.43 -3.11
C CYS A 338 -20.64 -6.60 -1.93
N ALA A 339 -20.13 -6.74 -0.71
CA ALA A 339 -20.94 -6.79 0.50
C ALA A 339 -21.75 -5.49 0.70
N ALA A 340 -21.14 -4.33 0.48
CA ALA A 340 -21.82 -3.03 0.56
C ALA A 340 -22.93 -2.85 -0.49
N LEU A 341 -22.79 -3.48 -1.67
CA LEU A 341 -23.80 -3.49 -2.73
C LEU A 341 -24.81 -4.64 -2.59
N GLY A 342 -24.64 -5.53 -1.61
CA GLY A 342 -25.48 -6.72 -1.46
C GLY A 342 -25.31 -7.74 -2.59
N ILE A 343 -24.15 -7.79 -3.24
CA ILE A 343 -23.83 -8.73 -4.32
C ILE A 343 -23.22 -10.00 -3.71
N PRO A 344 -23.96 -11.13 -3.68
CA PRO A 344 -23.47 -12.35 -3.07
C PRO A 344 -22.42 -13.04 -3.96
N GLY A 345 -21.39 -13.58 -3.32
CA GLY A 345 -20.31 -14.28 -3.98
C GLY A 345 -19.17 -14.58 -3.03
N ARG A 346 -18.15 -15.25 -3.55
CA ARG A 346 -16.97 -15.64 -2.78
C ARG A 346 -15.73 -15.76 -3.67
N PHE A 347 -14.57 -15.54 -3.08
CA PHE A 347 -13.32 -15.89 -3.74
C PHE A 347 -13.10 -17.41 -3.70
N ALA A 348 -12.73 -17.98 -4.84
CA ALA A 348 -12.33 -19.37 -4.98
C ALA A 348 -11.23 -19.51 -6.03
N VAL A 349 -10.34 -20.47 -5.83
CA VAL A 349 -9.40 -20.89 -6.87
C VAL A 349 -10.16 -21.83 -7.79
N VAL A 350 -10.25 -21.48 -9.06
CA VAL A 350 -10.87 -22.33 -10.09
C VAL A 350 -9.82 -22.73 -11.12
N GLU A 351 -10.09 -23.81 -11.84
CA GLU A 351 -9.30 -24.16 -13.02
C GLU A 351 -9.57 -23.13 -14.12
N SER A 352 -8.71 -22.12 -14.22
CA SER A 352 -8.89 -21.04 -15.19
C SER A 352 -8.43 -21.43 -16.59
N GLY A 353 -7.50 -22.39 -16.76
CA GLY A 353 -6.99 -22.80 -18.09
C GLY A 353 -6.37 -21.67 -18.93
N HIS A 354 -6.29 -20.45 -18.38
CA HIS A 354 -5.87 -19.25 -19.08
C HIS A 354 -4.40 -18.97 -18.79
N GLU A 355 -3.55 -19.18 -19.79
CA GLU A 355 -2.19 -18.65 -19.78
C GLU A 355 -2.16 -17.32 -20.54
N VAL A 356 -1.79 -16.26 -19.84
CA VAL A 356 -1.64 -14.92 -20.41
C VAL A 356 -0.19 -14.52 -20.29
N ASP A 357 0.45 -14.12 -21.39
CA ASP A 357 1.86 -13.74 -21.35
C ASP A 357 2.08 -12.58 -20.37
N GLY A 358 3.03 -12.75 -19.45
CA GLY A 358 3.34 -11.78 -18.40
C GLY A 358 2.28 -11.60 -17.29
N ALA A 359 1.17 -12.35 -17.32
CA ALA A 359 0.13 -12.29 -16.29
C ALA A 359 -0.24 -13.68 -15.77
N ARG A 360 -0.27 -13.81 -14.44
CA ARG A 360 -0.57 -15.06 -13.76
C ARG A 360 -1.93 -14.97 -13.07
N TYR A 361 -2.82 -15.88 -13.42
CA TYR A 361 -4.06 -16.12 -12.68
C TYR A 361 -3.76 -16.57 -11.25
N ASP A 362 -4.53 -16.08 -10.28
CA ASP A 362 -4.41 -16.47 -8.87
C ASP A 362 -5.74 -16.92 -8.24
N VAL A 363 -6.83 -16.17 -8.44
CA VAL A 363 -8.12 -16.44 -7.78
C VAL A 363 -9.26 -15.81 -8.58
N SER A 364 -10.48 -16.30 -8.38
CA SER A 364 -11.68 -15.72 -8.99
C SER A 364 -12.72 -15.32 -7.95
N TRP A 365 -13.39 -14.19 -8.18
CA TRP A 365 -14.65 -13.88 -7.52
C TRP A 365 -15.78 -14.61 -8.23
N VAL A 366 -16.32 -15.65 -7.59
CA VAL A 366 -17.42 -16.47 -8.12
C VAL A 366 -18.73 -15.96 -7.55
N LEU A 367 -19.68 -15.64 -8.43
CA LEU A 367 -21.01 -15.21 -8.04
C LEU A 367 -21.81 -16.41 -7.52
N ASP A 368 -22.59 -16.22 -6.45
CA ASP A 368 -23.46 -17.28 -5.94
C ASP A 368 -24.60 -17.59 -6.93
N GLU A 369 -25.11 -16.54 -7.61
CA GLU A 369 -26.06 -16.65 -8.71
C GLU A 369 -25.48 -15.96 -9.96
N PRO A 370 -25.32 -16.67 -11.09
CA PRO A 370 -24.83 -16.08 -12.33
C PRO A 370 -25.78 -15.01 -12.89
N VAL A 371 -25.24 -13.93 -13.47
CA VAL A 371 -26.03 -12.82 -14.00
C VAL A 371 -26.11 -12.89 -15.52
N ALA A 372 -27.33 -12.93 -16.08
CA ALA A 372 -27.54 -12.97 -17.52
C ALA A 372 -27.08 -11.66 -18.21
N LEU A 373 -26.41 -11.77 -19.35
CA LEU A 373 -26.25 -10.62 -20.25
C LEU A 373 -27.60 -10.34 -20.91
N GLN A 374 -28.19 -9.17 -20.65
CA GLN A 374 -29.27 -8.67 -21.50
C GLN A 374 -28.68 -8.38 -22.88
N ALA A 375 -29.28 -8.93 -23.93
CA ALA A 375 -28.90 -8.59 -25.29
C ALA A 375 -29.06 -7.06 -25.45
N ALA A 376 -27.97 -6.39 -25.86
CA ALA A 376 -28.05 -4.99 -26.26
C ALA A 376 -29.13 -4.88 -27.36
N GLY A 377 -30.21 -4.16 -27.03
CA GLY A 377 -31.30 -3.85 -27.96
C GLY A 377 -30.91 -2.82 -29.00
#